data_AF-A0A3M1I2M1-F1
#
_entry.id   AF-A0A3M1I2M1-F1
#
_cell.length_a   1.000
_cell.length_b   1.000
_cell.length_c   1.000
_cell.angle_alpha   90.00
_cell.angle_beta   90.00
_cell.angle_gamma   90.00
#
_symmetry.space_group_name_H-M   'P 1'
#
loop_
_entity.id
_entity.type
_entity.pdbx_description
1 polymer ?
#
loop_
_entity_poly.entity_id
_entity_poly.type
_entity_poly.pdbx_seq_one_letter_code
_entity_poly.pdbx_strand_id
1 'polypeptide(L)'
;MLLYWFLLGFLFFSLSKSKLGKYLLPLLPALFVVLAYWISEIQKEKEKVFVWLMEIPFKIFSVLLFSLAIILLFTLGAFLPRFKAFSIVISLFWATMAIYLYRRADQQKWLHLFFAFIVLWIGSTLLTLPRALPFINQYKSARPMAQRIKTILQAYPQKKWVIYGIFRSAFIFYSGHFCLRMDRTDVEKGLAKKDFQLRFREFLEKNPQAFVLTDGHFSTLFPKDIPKRKTLILQRKVGSRLWKFYLFHER
;
A
#
# COMPACT_ATOMS: atom_id res chain seq x y z
N MET A 1 -9.96 10.79 -32.21
CA MET A 1 -10.29 9.41 -31.76
C MET A 1 -9.77 9.10 -30.34
N LEU A 2 -8.48 9.30 -30.05
CA LEU A 2 -7.88 8.95 -28.74
C LEU A 2 -8.47 9.71 -27.54
N LEU A 3 -8.80 11.00 -27.70
CA LEU A 3 -9.45 11.78 -26.64
C LEU A 3 -10.83 11.20 -26.27
N TYR A 4 -11.63 10.80 -27.27
CA TYR A 4 -12.92 10.14 -27.04
C TYR A 4 -12.76 8.82 -26.29
N TRP A 5 -11.76 8.01 -26.68
CA TRP A 5 -11.45 6.76 -25.98
C TRP A 5 -11.10 7.01 -24.50
N PHE A 6 -10.24 7.99 -24.23
CA PHE A 6 -9.89 8.38 -22.87
C PHE A 6 -11.11 8.86 -22.07
N LEU A 7 -11.91 9.78 -22.62
CA LEU A 7 -13.06 10.37 -21.93
C LEU A 7 -14.15 9.31 -21.65
N LEU A 8 -14.47 8.46 -22.62
CA LEU A 8 -15.46 7.40 -22.44
C LEU A 8 -15.02 6.40 -21.37
N GLY A 9 -13.76 5.94 -21.45
CA GLY A 9 -13.20 5.04 -20.44
C GLY A 9 -13.17 5.67 -19.05
N PHE A 10 -12.75 6.94 -18.96
CA PHE A 10 -12.68 7.67 -17.71
C PHE A 10 -14.06 7.84 -17.07
N LEU A 11 -15.08 8.25 -17.85
CA LEU A 11 -16.46 8.37 -17.38
C LEU A 11 -17.04 7.03 -16.95
N PHE A 12 -16.85 5.98 -17.76
CA PHE A 12 -17.31 4.62 -17.43
C PHE A 12 -16.75 4.14 -16.08
N PHE A 13 -15.43 4.26 -15.86
CA PHE A 13 -14.83 3.87 -14.58
C PHE A 13 -15.18 4.82 -13.43
N SER A 14 -15.44 6.10 -13.71
CA SER A 14 -15.86 7.08 -12.70
C SER A 14 -17.27 6.82 -12.18
N LEU A 15 -18.16 6.28 -13.02
CA LEU A 15 -19.54 5.90 -12.68
C LEU A 15 -19.64 4.51 -12.04
N SER A 16 -18.61 3.68 -12.14
CA SER A 16 -18.61 2.36 -11.50
C SER A 16 -18.65 2.47 -9.96
N LYS A 17 -19.49 1.62 -9.34
CA LYS A 17 -19.58 1.49 -7.87
C LYS A 17 -18.25 1.01 -7.25
N SER A 18 -17.44 0.26 -8.00
CA SER A 18 -16.14 -0.22 -7.54
C SER A 18 -15.02 0.60 -8.18
N LYS A 19 -14.45 1.53 -7.42
CA LYS A 19 -13.37 2.40 -7.87
C LYS A 19 -12.03 1.83 -7.43
N LEU A 20 -11.43 1.00 -8.27
CA LEU A 20 -10.04 0.58 -8.13
C LEU A 20 -9.17 1.45 -9.03
N GLY A 21 -8.20 2.18 -8.47
CA GLY A 21 -7.35 3.10 -9.24
C GLY A 21 -6.61 2.43 -10.40
N LYS A 22 -6.35 1.12 -10.31
CA LYS A 22 -5.77 0.32 -11.40
C LYS A 22 -6.62 0.27 -12.68
N TYR A 23 -7.90 0.57 -12.61
CA TYR A 23 -8.79 0.59 -13.79
C TYR A 23 -8.47 1.74 -14.74
N LEU A 24 -7.77 2.79 -14.29
CA LEU A 24 -7.36 3.89 -15.16
C LEU A 24 -6.06 3.60 -15.94
N LEU A 25 -5.31 2.56 -15.57
CA LEU A 25 -4.01 2.24 -16.21
C LEU A 25 -4.12 2.05 -17.73
N PRO A 26 -5.13 1.33 -18.28
CA PRO A 26 -5.26 1.16 -19.73
C PRO A 26 -5.56 2.46 -20.49
N LEU A 27 -6.01 3.52 -19.80
CA LEU A 27 -6.33 4.81 -20.41
C LEU A 27 -5.12 5.74 -20.50
N LEU A 28 -4.08 5.49 -19.70
CA LEU A 28 -2.88 6.33 -19.65
C LEU A 28 -2.16 6.46 -21.01
N PRO A 29 -1.99 5.40 -21.83
CA PRO A 29 -1.35 5.54 -23.14
C PRO A 29 -2.07 6.53 -24.05
N ALA A 30 -3.41 6.45 -24.11
CA ALA A 30 -4.21 7.37 -24.92
C ALA A 30 -4.08 8.82 -24.43
N LEU A 31 -4.09 9.04 -23.11
CA LEU A 31 -3.88 10.35 -22.51
C LEU A 31 -2.50 10.92 -22.86
N PHE A 32 -1.44 10.13 -22.73
CA PHE A 32 -0.08 10.58 -23.01
C PHE A 32 0.14 10.95 -24.49
N VAL A 33 -0.48 10.23 -25.43
CA VAL A 33 -0.40 10.58 -26.86
C VAL A 33 -1.13 11.91 -27.13
N VAL A 34 -2.30 12.12 -26.54
CA VAL A 34 -3.04 13.40 -26.67
C VAL A 34 -2.24 14.55 -26.07
N LEU A 35 -1.64 14.37 -24.89
CA LEU A 35 -0.79 15.38 -24.25
C LEU A 35 0.46 15.68 -25.08
N ALA A 36 1.12 14.65 -25.63
CA ALA A 36 2.29 14.82 -26.48
C ALA A 36 1.96 15.61 -27.76
N TYR A 37 0.83 15.28 -28.41
CA TYR A 37 0.34 16.03 -29.57
C TYR A 37 0.07 17.50 -29.21
N TRP A 38 -0.66 17.75 -28.11
CA TRP A 38 -0.99 19.11 -27.68
C TRP A 38 0.26 19.95 -27.37
N ILE A 39 1.25 19.37 -26.67
CA ILE A 39 2.53 20.02 -26.39
C ILE A 39 3.28 20.31 -27.71
N SER A 40 3.22 19.40 -28.69
CA SER A 40 3.90 19.59 -29.97
C SER A 40 3.30 20.73 -30.80
N GLU A 41 1.98 20.91 -30.76
CA GLU A 41 1.32 22.03 -31.44
C GLU A 41 1.63 23.36 -30.76
N ILE A 42 1.61 23.42 -29.42
CA ILE A 42 2.00 24.62 -28.66
C ILE A 42 3.43 25.07 -29.00
N GLN A 43 4.35 24.13 -29.20
CA GLN A 43 5.72 24.46 -29.58
C GLN A 43 5.83 25.10 -30.97
N LYS A 44 4.92 24.77 -31.91
CA LYS A 44 4.92 25.32 -33.27
C LYS A 44 4.38 26.75 -33.30
N GLU A 45 3.31 27.01 -32.56
CA GLU A 45 2.60 28.30 -32.62
C GLU A 45 3.36 29.45 -31.93
N LYS A 46 4.35 29.16 -31.06
CA LYS A 46 5.21 30.14 -30.36
C LYS A 46 4.46 31.32 -29.70
N GLU A 47 3.17 31.17 -29.45
CA GLU A 47 2.37 32.22 -28.84
C GLU A 47 2.82 32.46 -27.41
N LYS A 48 3.11 33.72 -27.07
CA LYS A 48 3.57 34.10 -25.72
C LYS A 48 2.59 33.67 -24.63
N VAL A 49 1.29 33.65 -24.90
CA VAL A 49 0.26 33.26 -23.91
C VAL A 49 0.40 31.79 -23.53
N PHE A 50 0.62 30.90 -24.49
CA PHE A 50 0.75 29.46 -24.25
C PHE A 50 2.07 29.09 -23.57
N VAL A 51 3.13 29.86 -23.81
CA VAL A 51 4.42 29.69 -23.12
C VAL A 51 4.27 29.89 -21.61
N TRP A 52 3.57 30.95 -21.18
CA TRP A 52 3.36 31.24 -19.76
C TRP A 52 2.53 30.17 -19.06
N LEU A 53 1.55 29.60 -19.78
CA LEU A 53 0.70 28.52 -19.28
C LEU A 53 1.50 27.26 -18.93
N MET A 54 2.66 27.06 -19.56
CA MET A 54 3.56 25.94 -19.29
C MET A 54 4.68 26.30 -18.30
N GLU A 55 5.28 27.50 -18.41
CA GLU A 55 6.38 27.94 -17.53
C GLU A 55 5.96 28.09 -16.07
N ILE A 56 4.80 28.70 -15.82
CA ILE A 56 4.31 28.99 -14.46
C ILE A 56 4.16 27.69 -13.64
N PRO A 57 3.49 26.62 -14.12
CA PRO A 57 3.41 25.36 -13.42
C PRO A 57 4.77 24.76 -13.06
N PHE A 58 5.75 24.81 -13.97
CA PHE A 58 7.10 24.29 -13.69
C PHE A 58 7.83 25.10 -12.63
N LYS A 59 7.69 26.44 -12.63
CA LYS A 59 8.25 27.31 -11.58
C LYS A 59 7.60 27.02 -10.23
N ILE A 60 6.28 26.95 -10.18
CA ILE A 60 5.53 26.61 -8.95
C ILE A 60 5.97 25.24 -8.45
N PHE A 61 6.02 24.22 -9.32
CA PHE A 61 6.48 22.89 -8.98
C PHE A 61 7.92 22.89 -8.44
N SER A 62 8.81 23.67 -9.04
CA SER A 62 10.20 23.80 -8.59
C SER A 62 10.29 24.41 -7.20
N VAL A 63 9.53 25.48 -6.92
CA VAL A 63 9.48 26.13 -5.61
C VAL A 63 8.92 25.18 -4.55
N LEU A 64 7.86 24.42 -4.88
CA LEU A 64 7.29 23.41 -4.00
C LEU A 64 8.29 22.28 -3.73
N LEU A 65 8.99 21.79 -4.75
CA LEU A 65 10.00 20.74 -4.63
C LEU A 65 11.18 21.19 -3.76
N PHE A 66 11.63 22.44 -3.93
CA PHE A 66 12.70 23.02 -3.11
C PHE A 66 12.27 23.18 -1.65
N SER A 67 11.07 23.71 -1.42
CA SER A 67 10.47 23.82 -0.08
C SER A 67 10.37 22.45 0.60
N LEU A 68 9.94 21.43 -0.15
CA LEU A 68 9.84 20.07 0.36
C LEU A 68 11.21 19.47 0.66
N ALA A 69 12.24 19.78 -0.12
CA ALA A 69 13.62 19.37 0.15
C ALA A 69 14.13 19.96 1.49
N ILE A 70 13.87 21.24 1.75
CA ILE A 70 14.22 21.89 3.02
C ILE A 70 13.46 21.22 4.18
N ILE A 71 12.15 21.05 4.05
CA ILE A 71 11.34 20.40 5.09
C ILE A 71 11.87 19.01 5.38
N LEU A 72 12.19 18.22 4.35
CA LEU A 72 12.68 16.86 4.50
C LEU A 72 14.06 16.81 5.17
N LEU A 73 14.94 17.77 4.87
CA LEU A 73 16.26 17.88 5.47
C LEU A 73 16.17 17.99 7.01
N PHE A 74 15.28 18.85 7.50
CA PHE A 74 15.12 19.11 8.94
C PHE A 74 14.21 18.10 9.65
N THR A 75 13.10 17.69 9.02
CA THR A 75 12.10 16.83 9.68
C THR A 75 12.53 15.37 9.75
N LEU A 76 12.98 14.80 8.62
CA LEU A 76 13.26 13.36 8.56
C LEU A 76 14.44 12.96 9.44
N GLY A 77 15.48 13.80 9.47
CA GLY A 77 16.66 13.59 10.32
C GLY A 77 16.36 13.79 11.82
N ALA A 78 15.44 14.67 12.17
CA ALA A 78 15.04 14.91 13.57
C ALA A 78 14.17 13.79 14.13
N PHE A 79 13.16 13.33 13.39
CA PHE A 79 12.25 12.28 13.87
C PHE A 79 12.80 10.87 13.72
N LEU A 80 13.69 10.65 12.75
CA LEU A 80 14.26 9.33 12.48
C LEU A 80 15.79 9.44 12.30
N PRO A 81 16.57 9.49 13.40
CA PRO A 81 18.02 9.70 13.34
C PRO A 81 18.77 8.73 12.43
N ARG A 82 18.28 7.48 12.32
CA ARG A 82 18.80 6.45 11.42
C ARG A 82 18.77 6.86 9.93
N PHE A 83 17.90 7.79 9.54
CA PHE A 83 17.76 8.28 8.18
C PHE A 83 18.39 9.65 7.95
N LYS A 84 19.16 10.21 8.90
CA LYS A 84 19.77 11.55 8.75
C LYS A 84 20.68 11.69 7.52
N ALA A 85 21.59 10.74 7.31
CA ALA A 85 22.44 10.75 6.12
C ALA A 85 21.62 10.62 4.82
N PHE A 86 20.55 9.82 4.86
CA PHE A 86 19.63 9.66 3.74
C PHE A 86 18.84 10.94 3.45
N SER A 87 18.34 11.62 4.48
CA SER A 87 17.58 12.87 4.35
C SER A 87 18.43 13.95 3.71
N ILE A 88 19.71 14.06 4.06
CA ILE A 88 20.64 15.01 3.43
C ILE A 88 20.78 14.70 1.94
N VAL A 89 21.09 13.45 1.56
CA VAL A 89 21.32 13.07 0.16
C VAL A 89 20.08 13.33 -0.71
N ILE A 90 18.90 12.89 -0.27
CA ILE A 90 17.67 13.09 -1.07
C ILE A 90 17.24 14.56 -1.11
N SER A 91 17.46 15.32 -0.03
CA SER A 91 17.17 16.76 -0.01
C SER A 91 18.08 17.54 -0.95
N LEU A 92 19.38 17.23 -0.96
CA LEU A 92 20.33 17.83 -1.92
C LEU A 92 19.96 17.47 -3.36
N PHE A 93 19.58 16.22 -3.61
CA PHE A 93 19.09 15.80 -4.94
C PHE A 93 17.83 16.56 -5.36
N TRP A 94 16.83 16.69 -4.49
CA TRP A 94 15.60 17.45 -4.81
C TRP A 94 15.85 18.94 -4.97
N ALA A 95 16.69 19.54 -4.11
CA ALA A 95 17.04 20.95 -4.19
C ALA A 95 17.80 21.27 -5.49
N THR A 96 18.76 20.44 -5.88
CA THR A 96 19.50 20.61 -7.15
C THR A 96 18.58 20.46 -8.36
N MET A 97 17.70 19.45 -8.36
CA MET A 97 16.70 19.30 -9.43
C MET A 97 15.70 20.46 -9.48
N ALA A 98 15.25 20.96 -8.34
CA ALA A 98 14.36 22.12 -8.27
C ALA A 98 15.02 23.38 -8.87
N ILE A 99 16.27 23.67 -8.49
CA ILE A 99 17.02 24.80 -9.05
C ILE A 99 17.21 24.63 -10.56
N TYR A 100 17.56 23.42 -11.01
CA TYR A 100 17.71 23.13 -12.43
C TYR A 100 16.42 23.38 -13.21
N LEU A 101 15.30 22.83 -12.74
CA LEU A 101 13.98 22.99 -13.37
C LEU A 101 13.56 24.46 -13.40
N TYR A 102 13.75 25.20 -12.30
CA TYR A 102 13.41 26.61 -12.23
C TYR A 102 14.19 27.44 -13.26
N ARG A 103 15.51 27.23 -13.38
CA ARG A 103 16.37 27.97 -14.33
C ARG A 103 16.12 27.60 -15.79
N ARG A 104 15.64 26.38 -16.06
CA ARG A 104 15.39 25.89 -17.42
C ARG A 104 13.96 26.12 -17.90
N ALA A 105 13.03 26.46 -17.00
CA ALA A 105 11.64 26.78 -17.35
C ALA A 105 11.57 27.85 -18.45
N ASP A 106 12.33 28.94 -18.29
CA ASP A 106 12.28 30.11 -19.19
C ASP A 106 12.98 29.91 -20.54
N GLN A 107 13.72 28.80 -20.70
CA GLN A 107 14.52 28.57 -21.91
C GLN A 107 13.74 27.83 -23.00
N GLN A 108 12.47 27.48 -22.76
CA GLN A 108 11.60 26.72 -23.66
C GLN A 108 12.24 25.41 -24.17
N LYS A 109 13.20 24.87 -23.42
CA LYS A 109 13.87 23.59 -23.71
C LYS A 109 13.06 22.44 -23.13
N TRP A 110 11.85 22.24 -23.64
CA TRP A 110 10.87 21.28 -23.10
C TRP A 110 11.39 19.85 -22.98
N LEU A 111 12.20 19.40 -23.94
CA LEU A 111 12.87 18.09 -23.87
C LEU A 111 13.77 17.98 -22.62
N HIS A 112 14.49 19.05 -22.27
CA HIS A 112 15.35 19.04 -21.08
C HIS A 112 14.52 18.97 -19.80
N LEU A 113 13.40 19.70 -19.73
CA LEU A 113 12.48 19.64 -18.59
C LEU A 113 11.85 18.25 -18.45
N PHE A 114 11.45 17.63 -19.56
CA PHE A 114 10.92 16.27 -19.58
C PHE A 114 11.93 15.25 -19.06
N PHE A 115 13.16 15.26 -19.60
CA PHE A 115 14.21 14.36 -19.12
C PHE A 115 14.61 14.64 -17.67
N ALA A 116 14.65 15.91 -17.25
CA ALA A 116 14.90 16.25 -15.86
C ALA A 116 13.80 15.72 -14.93
N PHE A 117 12.53 15.73 -15.36
CA PHE A 117 11.44 15.13 -14.61
C PHE A 117 11.57 13.61 -14.51
N ILE A 118 11.97 12.93 -15.61
CA ILE A 118 12.25 11.49 -15.59
C ILE A 118 13.39 11.19 -14.61
N VAL A 119 14.49 11.94 -14.68
CA VAL A 119 15.64 11.76 -13.78
C VAL A 119 15.23 12.02 -12.33
N LEU A 120 14.46 13.07 -12.06
CA LEU A 120 13.91 13.34 -10.74
C LEU A 120 13.06 12.17 -10.25
N TRP A 121 12.14 11.64 -11.07
CA TRP A 121 11.24 10.57 -10.68
C TRP A 121 11.99 9.24 -10.45
N ILE A 122 12.83 8.82 -11.40
CA ILE A 122 13.62 7.59 -11.29
C ILE A 122 14.64 7.73 -10.15
N GLY A 123 15.37 8.83 -10.07
CA GLY A 123 16.33 9.08 -8.99
C GLY A 123 15.66 9.06 -7.62
N SER A 124 14.52 9.73 -7.48
CA SER A 124 13.76 9.73 -6.22
C SER A 124 13.29 8.33 -5.84
N THR A 125 12.77 7.56 -6.79
CA THR A 125 12.29 6.19 -6.51
C THR A 125 13.44 5.25 -6.16
N LEU A 126 14.56 5.30 -6.88
CA LEU A 126 15.75 4.50 -6.60
C LEU A 126 16.41 4.84 -5.26
N LEU A 127 16.41 6.12 -4.87
CA LEU A 127 16.95 6.55 -3.59
C LEU A 127 16.01 6.18 -2.42
N THR A 128 14.70 6.37 -2.59
CA THR A 128 13.72 6.22 -1.49
C THR A 128 13.27 4.77 -1.29
N LEU A 129 12.92 4.03 -2.34
CA LEU A 129 12.27 2.72 -2.20
C LEU A 129 13.13 1.70 -1.45
N PRO A 130 14.45 1.53 -1.72
CA PRO A 130 15.26 0.54 -1.01
C PRO A 130 15.40 0.82 0.50
N ARG A 131 15.26 2.08 0.92
CA ARG A 131 15.37 2.51 2.32
C ARG A 131 14.01 2.51 3.02
N ALA A 132 13.00 3.09 2.36
CA ALA A 132 11.65 3.26 2.91
C ALA A 132 10.85 1.95 2.90
N LEU A 133 10.93 1.14 1.83
CA LEU A 133 10.13 -0.06 1.71
C LEU A 133 10.45 -1.07 2.81
N PRO A 134 11.72 -1.46 3.11
CA PRO A 134 11.98 -2.41 4.19
C PRO A 134 11.45 -1.93 5.54
N PHE A 135 11.59 -0.62 5.82
CA PHE A 135 11.09 -0.01 7.05
C PHE A 135 9.56 -0.11 7.15
N ILE A 136 8.83 0.33 6.12
CA ILE A 136 7.36 0.26 6.08
C ILE A 136 6.88 -1.20 6.07
N ASN A 137 7.60 -2.07 5.37
CA ASN A 137 7.24 -3.47 5.17
C ASN A 137 7.30 -4.26 6.48
N GLN A 138 8.15 -3.88 7.45
CA GLN A 138 8.16 -4.51 8.79
C GLN A 138 6.84 -4.38 9.53
N TYR A 139 6.13 -3.27 9.30
CA TYR A 139 4.83 -2.99 9.92
C TYR A 139 3.67 -3.46 9.05
N LYS A 140 3.79 -3.40 7.72
CA LYS A 140 2.69 -3.75 6.81
C LYS A 140 2.64 -5.24 6.44
N SER A 141 3.79 -5.92 6.40
CA SER A 141 3.90 -7.31 5.94
C SER A 141 3.43 -8.31 6.98
N ALA A 142 2.58 -9.24 6.55
CA ALA A 142 2.24 -10.42 7.34
C ALA A 142 3.36 -11.47 7.37
N ARG A 143 4.37 -11.36 6.48
CA ARG A 143 5.41 -12.38 6.28
C ARG A 143 6.13 -12.77 7.58
N PRO A 144 6.63 -11.85 8.43
CA PRO A 144 7.34 -12.24 9.64
C PRO A 144 6.46 -13.02 10.63
N MET A 145 5.17 -12.68 10.73
CA MET A 145 4.23 -13.41 11.57
C MET A 145 3.89 -14.77 10.97
N ALA A 146 3.62 -14.82 9.66
CA ALA A 146 3.30 -16.04 8.94
C ALA A 146 4.46 -17.05 8.95
N GLN A 147 5.72 -16.60 8.90
CA GLN A 147 6.89 -17.46 9.03
C GLN A 147 7.00 -18.08 10.43
N ARG A 148 6.67 -17.34 11.50
CA ARG A 148 6.59 -17.92 12.85
C ARG A 148 5.46 -18.93 12.97
N ILE A 149 4.30 -18.63 12.37
CA ILE A 149 3.18 -19.57 12.28
C ILE A 149 3.60 -20.84 11.53
N LYS A 150 4.33 -20.71 10.40
CA LYS A 150 4.89 -21.86 9.67
C LYS A 150 5.70 -22.77 10.58
N THR A 151 6.66 -22.22 11.33
CA THR A 151 7.49 -23.00 12.26
C THR A 151 6.64 -23.74 13.30
N ILE A 152 5.60 -23.10 13.84
CA ILE A 152 4.69 -23.72 14.80
C ILE A 152 3.87 -24.84 14.14
N LEU A 153 3.30 -24.60 12.95
CA LEU A 153 2.49 -25.60 12.25
C LEU A 153 3.34 -26.80 11.79
N GLN A 154 4.60 -26.59 11.42
CA GLN A 154 5.55 -27.65 11.09
C GLN A 154 5.86 -28.53 12.30
N ALA A 155 5.90 -27.97 13.51
CA ALA A 155 6.05 -28.73 14.75
C ALA A 155 4.81 -29.54 15.12
N TYR A 156 3.63 -29.20 14.58
CA TYR A 156 2.36 -29.86 14.88
C TYR A 156 1.54 -30.14 13.60
N PRO A 157 2.02 -31.01 12.69
CA PRO A 157 1.42 -31.18 11.36
C PRO A 157 -0.02 -31.72 11.39
N GLN A 158 -0.39 -32.45 12.44
CA GLN A 158 -1.74 -33.02 12.61
C GLN A 158 -2.76 -31.99 13.11
N LYS A 159 -2.32 -30.86 13.67
CA LYS A 159 -3.22 -29.85 14.25
C LYS A 159 -3.81 -28.99 13.15
N LYS A 160 -5.14 -28.96 13.07
CA LYS A 160 -5.86 -28.05 12.19
C LYS A 160 -5.73 -26.61 12.71
N TRP A 161 -5.80 -25.66 11.79
CA TRP A 161 -5.83 -24.25 12.14
C TRP A 161 -6.84 -23.47 11.30
N VAL A 162 -7.36 -22.40 11.89
CA VAL A 162 -8.41 -21.56 11.32
C VAL A 162 -8.04 -20.08 11.43
N ILE A 163 -8.39 -19.30 10.41
CA ILE A 163 -8.42 -17.83 10.48
C ILE A 163 -9.85 -17.43 10.83
N TYR A 164 -10.03 -16.84 12.01
CA TYR A 164 -11.30 -16.38 12.54
C TYR A 164 -11.42 -14.85 12.41
N GLY A 165 -12.53 -14.41 11.81
CA GLY A 165 -12.87 -13.00 11.70
C GLY A 165 -12.53 -12.45 10.33
N ILE A 166 -11.31 -11.95 10.14
CA ILE A 166 -10.92 -11.29 8.89
C ILE A 166 -9.89 -12.10 8.15
N PHE A 167 -10.21 -12.47 6.91
CA PHE A 167 -9.31 -13.24 6.07
C PHE A 167 -8.21 -12.38 5.47
N ARG A 168 -6.96 -12.87 5.55
CA ARG A 168 -5.82 -12.27 4.86
C ARG A 168 -4.98 -13.36 4.20
N SER A 169 -5.05 -13.45 2.88
CA SER A 169 -4.39 -14.49 2.06
C SER A 169 -2.88 -14.57 2.30
N ALA A 170 -2.24 -13.46 2.67
CA ALA A 170 -0.81 -13.43 2.97
C ALA A 170 -0.39 -14.42 4.08
N PHE A 171 -1.25 -14.71 5.06
CA PHE A 171 -0.92 -15.70 6.10
C PHE A 171 -0.82 -17.11 5.53
N ILE A 172 -1.74 -17.51 4.65
CA ILE A 172 -1.70 -18.82 3.97
C ILE A 172 -0.51 -18.88 3.03
N PHE A 173 -0.32 -17.84 2.21
CA PHE A 173 0.76 -17.79 1.23
C PHE A 173 2.14 -17.93 1.88
N TYR A 174 2.42 -17.16 2.93
CA TYR A 174 3.72 -17.17 3.61
C TYR A 174 3.88 -18.31 4.62
N SER A 175 2.79 -18.86 5.16
CA SER A 175 2.89 -20.06 6.00
C SER A 175 3.11 -21.32 5.16
N GLY A 176 2.61 -21.35 3.92
CA GLY A 176 2.63 -22.56 3.09
C GLY A 176 1.65 -23.63 3.56
N HIS A 177 0.73 -23.30 4.47
CA HIS A 177 -0.26 -24.22 5.01
C HIS A 177 -1.67 -23.70 4.73
N PHE A 178 -2.53 -24.55 4.19
CA PHE A 178 -3.95 -24.24 4.08
C PHE A 178 -4.59 -24.17 5.48
N CYS A 179 -5.53 -23.24 5.66
CA CYS A 179 -6.30 -23.10 6.88
C CYS A 179 -7.79 -23.15 6.56
N LEU A 180 -8.60 -23.49 7.56
CA LEU A 180 -10.03 -23.22 7.46
C LEU A 180 -10.23 -21.69 7.49
N ARG A 181 -11.09 -21.17 6.63
CA ARG A 181 -11.46 -19.75 6.61
C ARG A 181 -12.81 -19.59 7.28
N MET A 182 -12.86 -18.79 8.34
CA MET A 182 -14.10 -18.34 8.97
C MET A 182 -14.11 -16.80 8.90
N ASP A 183 -14.59 -16.27 7.77
CA ASP A 183 -14.51 -14.84 7.48
C ASP A 183 -15.85 -14.14 7.67
N ARG A 184 -15.79 -12.85 8.02
CA ARG A 184 -16.93 -11.95 8.21
C ARG A 184 -17.77 -11.78 6.94
N THR A 185 -17.25 -12.06 5.75
CA THR A 185 -18.04 -12.01 4.51
C THR A 185 -19.21 -12.98 4.50
N ASP A 186 -19.22 -13.98 5.38
CA ASP A 186 -20.41 -14.81 5.66
C ASP A 186 -21.41 -14.07 6.58
N VAL A 187 -20.93 -13.29 7.55
CA VAL A 187 -21.74 -12.47 8.50
C VAL A 187 -22.35 -11.23 7.84
N GLU A 188 -21.64 -10.58 6.91
CA GLU A 188 -22.14 -9.42 6.15
C GLU A 188 -23.26 -9.81 5.15
N LYS A 189 -23.44 -11.10 4.86
CA LYS A 189 -24.56 -11.65 4.09
C LYS A 189 -25.78 -12.04 4.95
N GLY A 190 -25.81 -11.64 6.23
CA GLY A 190 -26.96 -11.83 7.11
C GLY A 190 -26.88 -13.04 8.05
N LEU A 191 -25.74 -13.76 8.13
CA LEU A 191 -25.54 -14.73 9.22
C LEU A 191 -25.54 -13.97 10.54
N ALA A 192 -26.45 -14.34 11.44
CA ALA A 192 -26.51 -13.76 12.76
C ALA A 192 -25.16 -13.99 13.45
N LYS A 193 -24.70 -13.03 14.25
CA LYS A 193 -23.48 -13.16 15.07
C LYS A 193 -23.42 -14.50 15.83
N LYS A 194 -24.58 -15.05 16.20
CA LYS A 194 -24.76 -16.36 16.83
C LYS A 194 -24.30 -17.52 15.94
N ASP A 195 -24.63 -17.53 14.66
CA ASP A 195 -24.29 -18.62 13.73
C ASP A 195 -22.78 -18.67 13.47
N PHE A 196 -22.14 -17.50 13.39
CA PHE A 196 -20.68 -17.40 13.27
C PHE A 196 -19.97 -17.97 14.51
N GLN A 197 -20.49 -17.67 15.70
CA GLN A 197 -19.98 -18.23 16.96
C GLN A 197 -20.25 -19.74 17.07
N LEU A 198 -21.41 -20.20 16.58
CA LEU A 198 -21.78 -21.62 16.56
C LEU A 198 -20.82 -22.43 15.67
N ARG A 199 -20.57 -21.97 14.44
CA ARG A 199 -19.60 -22.64 13.54
C ARG A 199 -18.20 -22.70 14.13
N PHE A 200 -17.77 -21.64 14.81
CA PHE A 200 -16.48 -21.63 15.49
C PHE A 200 -16.44 -22.63 16.66
N ARG A 201 -17.55 -22.76 17.40
CA ARG A 201 -17.69 -23.78 18.45
C ARG A 201 -17.61 -25.19 17.88
N GLU A 202 -18.41 -25.50 16.87
CA GLU A 202 -18.41 -26.81 16.20
C GLU A 202 -17.01 -27.19 15.69
N PHE A 203 -16.28 -26.20 15.15
CA PHE A 203 -14.90 -26.42 14.73
C PHE A 203 -13.99 -26.76 15.90
N LEU A 204 -14.08 -26.03 17.02
CA LEU A 204 -13.27 -26.31 18.20
C LEU A 204 -13.65 -27.64 18.86
N GLU A 205 -14.92 -28.03 18.85
CA GLU A 205 -15.37 -29.35 19.33
C GLU A 205 -14.77 -30.48 18.50
N LYS A 206 -14.83 -30.37 17.16
CA LYS A 206 -14.21 -31.34 16.25
C LYS A 206 -12.68 -31.32 16.28
N ASN A 207 -12.07 -30.19 16.66
CA ASN A 207 -10.63 -29.97 16.64
C ASN A 207 -10.15 -29.39 17.98
N PRO A 208 -10.04 -30.21 19.02
CA PRO A 208 -9.81 -29.74 20.38
C PRO A 208 -8.49 -29.04 20.61
N GLN A 209 -7.48 -29.40 19.82
CA GLN A 209 -6.15 -28.80 19.85
C GLN A 209 -5.88 -27.95 18.62
N ALA A 210 -6.86 -27.19 18.15
CA ALA A 210 -6.70 -26.33 16.99
C ALA A 210 -5.96 -25.03 17.29
N PHE A 211 -5.25 -24.52 16.29
CA PHE A 211 -4.74 -23.15 16.31
C PHE A 211 -5.74 -22.17 15.69
N VAL A 212 -5.84 -20.98 16.27
CA VAL A 212 -6.76 -19.94 15.82
C VAL A 212 -6.00 -18.65 15.62
N LEU A 213 -5.98 -18.14 14.39
CA LEU A 213 -5.49 -16.81 14.06
C LEU A 213 -6.67 -15.84 13.99
N THR A 214 -6.64 -14.79 14.78
CA THR A 214 -7.67 -13.74 14.79
C THR A 214 -7.02 -12.36 14.88
N ASP A 215 -7.74 -11.33 14.45
CA ASP A 215 -7.38 -9.97 14.86
C ASP A 215 -7.91 -9.66 16.28
N GLY A 216 -7.40 -8.59 16.87
CA GLY A 216 -7.72 -8.17 18.24
C GLY A 216 -9.19 -7.83 18.43
N HIS A 217 -9.86 -7.30 17.39
CA HIS A 217 -11.28 -7.00 17.44
C HIS A 217 -12.12 -8.29 17.48
N PHE A 218 -11.77 -9.29 16.67
CA PHE A 218 -12.48 -10.58 16.67
C PHE A 218 -12.14 -11.45 17.87
N SER A 219 -11.01 -11.21 18.54
CA SER A 219 -10.68 -11.90 19.80
C SER A 219 -11.66 -11.60 20.94
N THR A 220 -12.38 -10.46 20.89
CA THR A 220 -13.45 -10.13 21.85
C THR A 220 -14.79 -10.74 21.46
N LEU A 221 -14.92 -11.20 20.21
CA LEU A 221 -16.13 -11.84 19.67
C LEU A 221 -16.11 -13.35 19.83
N PHE A 222 -15.11 -13.92 20.52
CA PHE A 222 -15.16 -15.32 20.89
C PHE A 222 -16.39 -15.61 21.77
N PRO A 223 -17.10 -16.73 21.53
CA PRO A 223 -18.17 -17.16 22.43
C PRO A 223 -17.66 -17.20 23.88
N LYS A 224 -18.44 -16.61 24.81
CA LYS A 224 -18.05 -16.50 26.24
C LYS A 224 -18.02 -17.85 26.94
N ASP A 225 -18.76 -18.80 26.41
CA ASP A 225 -19.00 -20.14 26.92
C ASP A 225 -18.11 -21.19 26.27
N ILE A 226 -16.99 -20.81 25.64
CA ILE A 226 -16.02 -21.80 25.14
C ILE A 226 -15.45 -22.56 26.34
N PRO A 227 -15.65 -23.88 26.46
CA PRO A 227 -15.17 -24.66 27.60
C PRO A 227 -13.64 -24.79 27.62
N LYS A 228 -12.96 -24.46 26.51
CA LYS A 228 -11.55 -24.73 26.25
C LYS A 228 -10.63 -23.61 26.76
N ARG A 229 -9.52 -23.98 27.40
CA ARG A 229 -8.46 -23.03 27.78
C ARG A 229 -7.76 -22.57 26.51
N LYS A 230 -7.53 -21.26 26.37
CA LYS A 230 -6.77 -20.68 25.25
C LYS A 230 -5.42 -20.17 25.73
N THR A 231 -4.37 -20.52 25.00
CA THR A 231 -3.00 -20.07 25.23
C THR A 231 -2.59 -19.17 24.08
N LEU A 232 -2.18 -17.93 24.38
CA LEU A 232 -1.65 -17.02 23.36
C LEU A 232 -0.22 -17.45 23.02
N ILE A 233 0.01 -17.87 21.78
CA ILE A 233 1.35 -18.30 21.32
C ILE A 233 2.10 -17.13 20.70
N LEU A 234 1.40 -16.35 19.85
CA LEU A 234 2.03 -15.27 19.10
C LEU A 234 1.10 -14.08 19.00
N GLN A 235 1.64 -12.89 19.21
CA GLN A 235 0.96 -11.63 19.00
C GLN A 235 1.85 -10.68 18.22
N ARG A 236 1.31 -10.04 17.17
CA ARG A 236 2.04 -9.04 16.39
C ARG A 236 1.10 -8.04 15.74
N LYS A 237 1.50 -6.77 15.71
CA LYS A 237 0.83 -5.74 14.92
C LYS A 237 1.21 -5.92 13.44
N VAL A 238 0.21 -6.08 12.59
CA VAL A 238 0.38 -6.19 11.12
C VAL A 238 -0.59 -5.22 10.44
N GLY A 239 -0.03 -4.17 9.84
CA GLY A 239 -0.77 -3.00 9.39
C GLY A 239 -1.35 -2.23 10.57
N SER A 240 -2.63 -1.86 10.49
CA SER A 240 -3.35 -1.20 11.56
C SER A 240 -3.85 -2.14 12.66
N ARG A 241 -3.72 -3.46 12.49
CA ARG A 241 -4.38 -4.46 13.36
C ARG A 241 -3.41 -5.28 14.17
N LEU A 242 -3.80 -5.56 15.41
CA LEU A 242 -3.11 -6.50 16.28
C LEU A 242 -3.62 -7.91 15.99
N TRP A 243 -2.75 -8.78 15.48
CA TRP A 243 -3.09 -10.18 15.22
C TRP A 243 -2.61 -11.05 16.37
N LYS A 244 -3.43 -12.04 16.73
CA LYS A 244 -3.22 -12.97 17.84
C LYS A 244 -3.41 -14.39 17.34
N PHE A 245 -2.47 -15.26 17.69
CA PHE A 245 -2.46 -16.66 17.36
C PHE A 245 -2.56 -17.47 18.65
N TYR A 246 -3.66 -18.20 18.78
CA TYR A 246 -4.00 -18.97 19.96
C TYR A 246 -3.88 -20.46 19.69
N LEU A 247 -3.54 -21.23 20.72
CA LEU A 247 -3.78 -22.66 20.81
C LEU A 247 -4.91 -22.89 21.80
N PHE A 248 -5.91 -23.65 21.38
CA PHE A 248 -6.97 -24.12 22.26
C PHE A 248 -6.61 -25.50 22.81
N HIS A 249 -6.97 -25.75 24.06
CA HIS A 249 -6.76 -27.02 24.75
C HIS A 249 -8.09 -27.53 25.31
N GLU A 250 -8.29 -28.85 25.30
CA GLU A 250 -9.29 -29.48 26.17
C GLU A 250 -8.92 -29.22 27.63
N ARG A 251 -9.96 -29.05 28.46
CA ARG A 251 -9.80 -28.98 29.92
C ARG A 251 -9.45 -30.35 30.45
#